data_AF-A0A972TJ16-F1
#
_entry.id   AF-A0A972TJ16-F1
#
_cell.length_a   1.000
_cell.length_b   1.000
_cell.length_c   1.000
_cell.angle_alpha   90.00
_cell.angle_beta   90.00
_cell.angle_gamma   90.00
#
_symmetry.space_group_name_H-M   'P 1'
#
loop_
_entity.id
_entity.type
_entity.pdbx_description
1 polymer ?
#
loop_
_entity_poly.entity_id
_entity_poly.type
_entity_poly.pdbx_seq_one_letter_code
_entity_poly.pdbx_strand_id
1 'polypeptide(L)'
;MDEEEFQRKYVNLRILKSIQEYLKEDNTSSIAVYPIRVPEDFFYQTLKHQGPDNTDKLIHHIFKLGLTFWNDQLFDDVFGSERSLEEFIQLVKKRSSKKE
;
A
#
# COMPACT_ATOMS: atom_id res chain seq x y z
N MET A 1 17.54 -14.03 -12.45
CA MET A 1 16.54 -12.97 -12.58
C MET A 1 16.79 -12.27 -13.90
N ASP A 2 15.87 -12.44 -14.83
CA ASP A 2 15.86 -11.68 -16.07
C ASP A 2 15.47 -10.20 -15.80
N GLU A 3 15.57 -9.36 -16.82
CA GLU A 3 15.30 -7.92 -16.65
C GLU A 3 13.80 -7.65 -16.41
N GLU A 4 12.91 -8.46 -16.97
CA GLU A 4 11.47 -8.29 -16.83
C GLU A 4 11.02 -8.60 -15.39
N GLU A 5 11.48 -9.72 -14.83
CA GLU A 5 11.28 -10.13 -13.45
C GLU A 5 11.87 -9.09 -12.48
N PHE A 6 13.05 -8.54 -12.80
CA PHE A 6 13.67 -7.48 -12.00
C PHE A 6 12.81 -6.22 -11.99
N GLN A 7 12.37 -5.72 -13.15
CA GLN A 7 11.55 -4.52 -13.23
C GLN A 7 10.22 -4.70 -12.50
N ARG A 8 9.58 -5.86 -12.65
CA ARG A 8 8.34 -6.20 -11.93
C ARG A 8 8.54 -6.16 -10.41
N LYS A 9 9.57 -6.86 -9.90
CA LYS A 9 9.89 -6.87 -8.46
C LYS A 9 10.28 -5.48 -7.95
N TYR A 10 10.95 -4.68 -8.77
CA TYR A 10 11.35 -3.32 -8.41
C TYR A 10 10.14 -2.37 -8.27
N VAL A 11 9.19 -2.43 -9.21
CA VAL A 11 7.94 -1.66 -9.11
C VAL A 11 7.15 -2.06 -7.86
N ASN A 12 6.98 -3.37 -7.63
CA ASN A 12 6.27 -3.87 -6.46
C ASN A 12 6.95 -3.49 -5.14
N LEU A 13 8.29 -3.53 -5.08
CA LEU A 13 9.05 -3.03 -3.92
C LEU A 13 8.74 -1.55 -3.62
N ARG A 14 8.64 -0.71 -4.65
CA ARG A 14 8.30 0.71 -4.48
C ARG A 14 6.86 0.90 -4.01
N ILE A 15 5.93 0.08 -4.50
CA ILE A 15 4.52 0.10 -4.07
C ILE A 15 4.40 -0.31 -2.60
N LEU A 16 5.01 -1.43 -2.21
CA LEU A 16 5.03 -1.89 -0.81
C LEU A 16 5.60 -0.82 0.11
N LYS A 17 6.71 -0.19 -0.29
CA LYS A 17 7.31 0.91 0.48
C LYS A 17 6.36 2.10 0.62
N SER A 18 5.72 2.53 -0.47
CA SER A 18 4.77 3.65 -0.45
C SER A 18 3.56 3.38 0.44
N ILE A 19 3.07 2.14 0.48
CA ILE A 19 1.97 1.75 1.36
C ILE A 19 2.40 1.71 2.82
N GLN A 20 3.57 1.16 3.10
CA GLN A 20 4.14 1.17 4.46
C GLN A 20 4.30 2.61 4.98
N GLU A 21 4.70 3.55 4.13
CA GLU A 21 4.77 4.97 4.48
C GLU A 21 3.37 5.55 4.75
N TYR A 22 2.39 5.28 3.88
CA TYR A 22 1.00 5.70 4.07
C TYR A 22 0.36 5.18 5.37
N LEU A 23 0.69 3.95 5.78
CA LEU A 23 0.15 3.34 7.00
C LEU A 23 0.84 3.83 8.29
N LYS A 24 2.10 4.29 8.21
CA LYS A 24 2.89 4.73 9.37
C LYS A 24 2.57 6.14 9.84
N GLU A 25 2.13 7.01 8.93
CA GLU A 25 1.89 8.40 9.26
C GLU A 25 0.39 8.72 9.28
N ASP A 26 -0.05 9.56 10.22
CA ASP A 26 -1.28 10.35 10.10
C ASP A 26 -1.10 11.54 9.12
N ASN A 27 -0.10 11.49 8.23
CA ASN A 27 0.38 12.64 7.45
C ASN A 27 -0.32 12.82 6.10
N THR A 28 -0.94 14.00 5.96
CA THR A 28 -0.64 15.15 5.05
C THR A 28 -0.19 14.95 3.60
N SER A 29 -0.07 13.72 3.07
CA SER A 29 0.18 13.51 1.63
C SER A 29 -1.10 13.71 0.82
N SER A 30 -1.09 14.72 -0.05
CA SER A 30 -2.27 15.36 -0.68
C SER A 30 -2.79 14.70 -1.95
N ILE A 31 -2.38 13.47 -2.27
CA ILE A 31 -2.80 12.83 -3.52
C ILE A 31 -4.15 12.14 -3.33
N ALA A 32 -5.22 12.89 -3.59
CA ALA A 32 -6.57 12.34 -3.66
C ALA A 32 -6.83 11.80 -5.07
N VAL A 33 -6.97 10.48 -5.19
CA VAL A 33 -7.54 9.84 -6.38
C VAL A 33 -9.05 9.74 -6.17
N TYR A 34 -9.80 9.88 -7.28
CA TYR A 34 -11.25 9.75 -7.47
C TYR A 34 -12.04 9.09 -6.32
N PRO A 35 -13.22 9.63 -5.94
CA PRO A 35 -13.94 9.23 -4.72
C PRO A 35 -14.21 7.73 -4.62
N ILE A 36 -13.95 7.19 -3.41
CA ILE A 36 -14.31 5.82 -3.04
C ILE A 36 -15.84 5.70 -3.04
N ARG A 37 -16.37 4.72 -3.79
CA ARG A 37 -17.79 4.39 -3.75
C ARG A 37 -18.08 3.56 -2.50
N VAL A 38 -19.04 4.01 -1.71
CA VAL A 38 -19.44 3.38 -0.45
C VAL A 38 -20.89 2.89 -0.57
N PRO A 39 -21.25 1.71 -0.04
CA PRO A 39 -22.62 1.23 -0.07
C PRO A 39 -23.59 2.22 0.60
N GLU A 40 -24.73 2.46 -0.04
CA GLU A 40 -25.65 3.54 0.34
C GLU A 40 -26.15 3.43 1.78
N ASP A 41 -26.71 2.29 2.18
CA ASP A 41 -27.21 2.08 3.54
C ASP A 41 -26.09 2.16 4.58
N PHE A 42 -24.91 1.60 4.27
CA PHE A 42 -23.78 1.69 5.18
C PHE A 42 -23.37 3.15 5.41
N PHE A 43 -23.26 3.94 4.34
CA PHE A 43 -22.94 5.36 4.45
C PHE A 43 -24.03 6.13 5.19
N TYR A 44 -25.29 5.98 4.77
CA TYR A 44 -26.42 6.71 5.35
C TYR A 44 -26.62 6.40 6.83
N GLN A 45 -26.62 5.12 7.20
CA GLN A 45 -26.83 4.72 8.59
C GLN A 45 -25.66 5.17 9.46
N THR A 46 -24.42 5.05 8.99
CA THR A 46 -23.25 5.52 9.76
C THR A 46 -23.29 7.03 9.93
N LEU A 47 -23.56 7.78 8.86
CA LEU A 47 -23.67 9.24 8.90
C LEU A 47 -24.75 9.69 9.88
N LYS A 48 -25.91 9.05 9.85
CA LYS A 48 -27.05 9.38 10.71
C LYS A 48 -26.76 9.14 12.20
N HIS A 49 -26.06 8.06 12.54
CA HIS A 49 -25.86 7.66 13.94
C HIS A 49 -24.54 8.17 14.54
N GLN A 50 -23.51 8.38 13.72
CA GLN A 50 -22.16 8.69 14.18
C GLN A 50 -21.68 10.08 13.73
N GLY A 51 -22.37 10.72 12.79
CA GLY A 51 -21.99 12.01 12.24
C GLY A 51 -20.89 11.92 11.18
N PRO A 52 -20.59 13.05 10.49
CA PRO A 52 -19.69 13.08 9.35
C PRO A 52 -18.24 12.70 9.71
N ASP A 53 -17.69 13.26 10.79
CA ASP A 53 -16.29 13.03 11.18
C ASP A 53 -16.01 11.56 11.50
N ASN A 54 -16.93 10.89 12.20
CA ASN A 54 -16.78 9.48 12.54
C ASN A 54 -17.02 8.58 11.33
N THR A 55 -17.90 8.97 10.42
CA THR A 55 -18.14 8.26 9.16
C THR A 55 -16.89 8.30 8.27
N ASP A 56 -16.28 9.48 8.15
CA ASP A 56 -15.02 9.66 7.41
C ASP A 56 -13.89 8.81 8.01
N LYS A 57 -13.70 8.89 9.34
CA LYS A 57 -12.72 8.06 10.06
C LYS A 57 -12.97 6.57 9.87
N LEU A 58 -14.23 6.12 9.88
CA LEU A 58 -14.59 4.72 9.67
C LEU A 58 -14.26 4.26 8.26
N ILE A 59 -14.62 5.03 7.23
CA ILE A 59 -14.32 4.71 5.82
C ILE A 59 -12.80 4.66 5.61
N HIS A 60 -12.09 5.65 6.15
CA HIS A 60 -10.63 5.70 6.09
C HIS A 60 -9.99 4.50 6.80
N HIS A 61 -10.54 4.09 7.95
CA HIS A 61 -10.08 2.90 8.67
C HIS A 61 -10.29 1.61 7.86
N ILE A 62 -11.47 1.45 7.25
CA ILE A 62 -11.77 0.31 6.36
C ILE A 62 -10.79 0.28 5.19
N PHE A 63 -10.49 1.44 4.59
CA PHE A 63 -9.50 1.55 3.52
C PHE A 63 -8.10 1.13 3.99
N LYS A 64 -7.63 1.64 5.15
CA LYS A 64 -6.35 1.25 5.75
C LYS A 64 -6.27 -0.26 6.02
N LEU A 65 -7.34 -0.87 6.52
CA LEU A 65 -7.42 -2.33 6.73
C LEU A 65 -7.27 -3.08 5.41
N GLY A 66 -8.07 -2.73 4.40
CA GLY A 66 -7.98 -3.36 3.07
C GLY A 66 -6.60 -3.21 2.45
N LEU A 67 -5.98 -2.03 2.58
CA LEU A 67 -4.65 -1.76 2.07
C LEU A 67 -3.57 -2.59 2.80
N THR A 68 -3.74 -2.82 4.11
CA THR A 68 -2.85 -3.69 4.89
C THR A 68 -2.91 -5.13 4.38
N PHE A 69 -4.11 -5.70 4.25
CA PHE A 69 -4.28 -7.06 3.74
C PHE A 69 -3.74 -7.21 2.31
N TRP A 70 -4.00 -6.23 1.44
CA TRP A 70 -3.49 -6.25 0.08
C TRP A 70 -1.96 -6.15 0.02
N ASN A 71 -1.36 -5.32 0.88
CA ASN A 71 0.09 -5.18 0.98
C ASN A 71 0.76 -6.50 1.39
N ASP A 72 0.18 -7.22 2.35
CA ASP A 72 0.69 -8.51 2.80
C ASP A 72 0.59 -9.56 1.69
N GLN A 73 -0.56 -9.62 1.01
CA GLN A 73 -0.75 -10.50 -0.15
C GLN A 73 0.25 -10.18 -1.28
N LEU A 74 0.45 -8.90 -1.60
CA LEU A 74 1.41 -8.48 -2.63
C LEU A 74 2.84 -8.88 -2.25
N PHE A 75 3.21 -8.77 -0.97
CA PHE A 75 4.51 -9.21 -0.50
C PHE A 75 4.69 -10.73 -0.69
N ASP A 76 3.69 -11.52 -0.30
CA ASP A 76 3.72 -12.97 -0.44
C ASP A 76 3.80 -13.40 -1.91
N ASP A 77 3.01 -12.79 -2.79
CA ASP A 77 2.97 -13.11 -4.22
C ASP A 77 4.29 -12.77 -4.94
N VAL A 78 4.98 -11.71 -4.51
CA VAL A 78 6.16 -11.17 -5.21
C VAL A 78 7.48 -11.69 -4.64
N PHE A 79 7.57 -11.78 -3.32
CA PHE A 79 8.78 -12.13 -2.59
C PHE A 79 8.62 -13.44 -1.79
N GLY A 80 7.44 -13.70 -1.23
CA GLY A 80 7.10 -14.94 -0.52
C GLY A 80 7.88 -15.19 0.78
N SER A 81 8.92 -14.40 1.07
CA SER A 81 9.71 -14.46 2.30
C SER A 81 10.57 -13.21 2.46
N GLU A 82 10.89 -12.87 3.71
CA GLU A 82 11.81 -11.78 4.04
C GLU A 82 13.19 -11.99 3.43
N ARG A 83 13.68 -13.24 3.45
CA ARG A 83 14.96 -13.60 2.84
C ARG A 83 15.01 -13.24 1.34
N SER A 84 13.96 -13.59 0.58
CA SER A 84 13.92 -13.24 -0.85
C SER A 84 13.87 -11.73 -1.07
N LEU A 85 13.20 -10.98 -0.19
CA LEU A 85 13.17 -9.52 -0.24
C LEU A 85 14.57 -8.94 0.02
N GLU A 86 15.27 -9.41 1.06
CA GLU A 86 16.62 -8.97 1.39
C GLU A 86 17.60 -9.24 0.24
N GLU A 87 17.55 -10.45 -0.32
CA GLU A 87 18.36 -10.83 -1.48
C GLU A 87 18.09 -9.88 -2.67
N PHE A 88 16.82 -9.54 -2.92
CA PHE A 88 16.46 -8.59 -3.97
C PHE A 88 16.94 -7.16 -3.67
N ILE A 89 16.83 -6.67 -2.44
CA ILE A 89 17.34 -5.35 -2.04
C ILE A 89 18.85 -5.27 -2.27
N GLN A 90 19.59 -6.32 -1.94
CA GLN A 90 21.04 -6.37 -2.20
C GLN A 90 21.35 -6.33 -3.70
N LEU A 91 20.54 -6.99 -4.54
CA LEU A 91 20.66 -6.90 -6.00
C LEU A 91 20.40 -5.48 -6.51
N VAL A 92 19.37 -4.80 -6.00
CA VAL A 92 19.07 -3.41 -6.35
C VAL A 92 20.26 -2.51 -6.00
N LYS A 93 20.81 -2.62 -4.78
CA LYS A 93 21.98 -1.85 -4.32
C LYS A 93 23.21 -2.07 -5.21
N LYS A 94 23.50 -3.32 -5.58
CA LYS A 94 24.61 -3.67 -6.48
C LYS A 94 24.45 -3.08 -7.88
N ARG A 95 23.22 -2.95 -8.37
CA ARG A 95 22.93 -2.35 -9.68
C ARG A 95 23.01 -0.82 -9.64
N SER A 96 22.59 -0.18 -8.55
CA SER A 96 22.74 1.27 -8.39
C SER A 96 24.20 1.68 -8.25
N SER A 97 25.01 0.92 -7.51
CA SER A 97 26.44 1.21 -7.31
C SER A 97 27.33 0.92 -8.53
N LYS A 98 26.82 0.21 -9.55
CA LYS A 98 27.53 -0.04 -10.82
C LYS A 98 27.19 0.98 -11.92
N LYS A 99 26.23 1.88 -11.65
CA LYS A 99 25.81 2.94 -12.56
C LYS A 99 26.43 4.30 -12.21
N GLU A 100 27.22 4.36 -11.13
CA GLU A 100 28.14 5.45 -10.79
C GLU A 100 29.55 5.11 -11.27
#